data_AF-A0A2L2YRJ2-F1
#
_entry.id   AF-A0A2L2YRJ2-F1
#
_cell.length_a   1.000
_cell.length_b   1.000
_cell.length_c   1.000
_cell.angle_alpha   90.00
_cell.angle_beta   90.00
_cell.angle_gamma   90.00
#
_symmetry.space_group_name_H-M   'P 1'
#
loop_
_entity.id
_entity.type
_entity.pdbx_description
1 polymer ?
#
loop_
_entity_poly.entity_id
_entity_poly.type
_entity_poly.pdbx_seq_one_letter_code
_entity_poly.pdbx_strand_id
1 'polypeptide(L)'
;MNTNVRQRTRPVLTAGGASQNSIFSDEDFGKKRCPPLITDRTWIVIFILYLAIFCLVLYSDLIRFPAPVSVASLKNVDKLRSFQFSEERARNFVVELSSIGPKPTGSYENEVVAVDYITRQLHYIKTHSKPFNKIEVDIQKTSGCFPLTFKDGMVSCYHDVKNVIAKIGPNKANSKSLVINCHFDSVPTSPGSSDNVVSCAVMLEVLLSLSQHDQALPNEVIFLFNGAEENILQAAHGFITEHPWAKSVVGFVNMEACGAGGKQMLFQADRERTWLLMAYANNTPYPQGSVVAQDIFQNGLIPSDTDYRIFEHFGEIPGLDFAYVKNGYVYHTQFDVPEAITVGAIQQAGLNLLNLIHNALNSPDMTSVEKQSKLQLVFFDFMGIFMVVYRISVATAINFLILILSFVDMLYRNRISGISLKTRINLVMKAAAVHIGSFVGAILICIIIATFLDLFNAAMSWYRSPYLIAGLYGCSSTAAIIYFHSLAVRKDESLRTKWLQEDAYFDAARLVWMMFLLLLELTRLNSSFICCAWVLFPTVIRGLYGNMFSLVGS
;
A
#
# COMPACT_ATOMS: atom_id res chain seq x y z
N MET A 1 -53.42 84.29 15.36
CA MET A 1 -52.38 83.77 16.28
C MET A 1 -52.49 82.27 16.35
N ASN A 2 -51.35 81.59 16.25
CA ASN A 2 -51.13 80.14 16.31
C ASN A 2 -51.98 79.38 17.35
N THR A 3 -52.41 78.17 17.02
CA THR A 3 -51.76 76.94 17.55
C THR A 3 -52.35 75.68 16.91
N ASN A 4 -51.46 74.90 16.29
CA ASN A 4 -51.72 73.59 15.70
C ASN A 4 -52.11 72.56 16.77
N VAL A 5 -53.27 71.93 16.62
CA VAL A 5 -53.67 70.73 17.36
C VAL A 5 -53.03 69.52 16.66
N ARG A 6 -51.95 68.98 17.24
CA ARG A 6 -51.35 67.71 16.80
C ARG A 6 -52.17 66.54 17.35
N GLN A 7 -52.79 65.79 16.44
CA GLN A 7 -53.37 64.47 16.68
C GLN A 7 -52.32 63.50 17.24
N ARG A 8 -52.63 62.84 18.36
CA ARG A 8 -51.90 61.67 18.86
C ARG A 8 -52.27 60.45 18.02
N THR A 9 -51.44 60.09 17.04
CA THR A 9 -51.44 58.77 16.43
C THR A 9 -50.83 57.75 17.40
N ARG A 10 -51.59 56.71 17.75
CA ARG A 10 -51.09 55.52 18.47
C ARG A 10 -50.01 54.83 17.63
N PRO A 11 -48.83 54.49 18.18
CA PRO A 11 -47.95 53.52 17.55
C PRO A 11 -48.53 52.12 17.73
N VAL A 12 -48.60 51.41 16.62
CA VAL A 12 -48.95 50.01 16.46
C VAL A 12 -48.00 49.14 17.28
N LEU A 13 -48.56 48.22 18.06
CA LEU A 13 -47.86 47.09 18.67
C LEU A 13 -47.26 46.21 17.57
N THR A 14 -45.96 46.38 17.30
CA THR A 14 -45.19 45.35 16.60
C THR A 14 -44.78 44.29 17.60
N ALA A 15 -45.32 43.09 17.43
CA ALA A 15 -44.99 41.90 18.19
C ALA A 15 -43.50 41.55 18.06
N GLY A 16 -42.70 41.99 19.03
CA GLY A 16 -41.36 41.47 19.28
C GLY A 16 -41.49 40.13 20.01
N GLY A 17 -41.72 39.05 19.26
CA GLY A 17 -41.62 37.69 19.75
C GLY A 17 -40.15 37.29 19.94
N ALA A 18 -39.45 37.91 20.88
CA ALA A 18 -38.17 37.42 21.35
C ALA A 18 -38.44 36.28 22.35
N SER A 19 -37.99 35.07 22.04
CA SER A 19 -38.04 33.94 22.96
C SER A 19 -37.18 34.23 24.19
N GLN A 20 -37.79 34.76 25.24
CA GLN A 20 -37.20 34.89 26.57
C GLN A 20 -37.08 33.52 27.24
N ASN A 21 -36.08 32.72 26.86
CA ASN A 21 -35.71 31.49 27.56
C ASN A 21 -34.20 31.34 27.78
N SER A 22 -33.45 32.45 27.76
CA SER A 22 -32.05 32.45 28.18
C SER A 22 -31.86 33.44 29.34
N ILE A 23 -31.46 32.91 30.50
CA ILE A 23 -31.10 33.68 31.70
C ILE A 23 -29.73 34.38 31.51
N PHE A 24 -29.01 34.08 30.43
CA PHE A 24 -27.72 34.67 30.10
C PHE A 24 -27.79 35.44 28.78
N SER A 25 -27.22 36.65 28.76
CA SER A 25 -26.94 37.44 27.57
C SER A 25 -25.54 37.11 27.03
N ASP A 26 -25.29 37.35 25.74
CA ASP A 26 -23.95 37.19 25.16
C ASP A 26 -22.90 38.12 25.82
N GLU A 27 -23.34 39.14 26.57
CA GLU A 27 -22.48 40.04 27.34
C GLU A 27 -22.00 39.43 28.68
N ASP A 28 -22.74 38.46 29.24
CA ASP A 28 -22.38 37.80 30.51
C ASP A 28 -21.18 36.85 30.37
N PHE A 29 -20.83 36.49 29.14
CA PHE A 29 -19.67 35.67 28.81
C PHE A 29 -18.55 36.57 28.29
N GLY A 30 -17.96 37.33 29.20
CA GLY A 30 -17.05 38.44 28.89
C GLY A 30 -16.10 38.17 27.73
N LYS A 31 -16.19 39.00 26.67
CA LYS A 31 -15.25 39.29 25.55
C LYS A 31 -14.18 38.24 25.17
N LYS A 32 -14.40 36.94 25.37
CA LYS A 32 -13.47 35.89 24.90
C LYS A 32 -13.88 35.53 23.50
N ARG A 33 -13.25 36.25 22.56
CA ARG A 33 -13.30 36.15 21.10
C ARG A 33 -13.71 34.74 20.64
N CYS A 34 -14.94 34.60 20.13
CA CYS A 34 -15.25 33.48 19.25
C CYS A 34 -14.51 33.76 17.93
N PRO A 35 -13.59 32.88 17.49
CA PRO A 35 -13.00 33.01 16.16
C PRO A 35 -14.11 33.09 15.10
N PRO A 36 -13.93 33.85 14.01
CA PRO A 36 -14.88 33.83 12.91
C PRO A 36 -14.99 32.40 12.36
N LEU A 37 -16.22 31.95 12.11
CA LEU A 37 -16.46 30.69 11.40
C LEU A 37 -15.81 30.77 10.02
N ILE A 38 -15.27 29.63 9.55
CA ILE A 38 -14.74 29.51 8.20
C ILE A 38 -15.87 29.83 7.21
N THR A 39 -15.64 30.83 6.35
CA THR A 39 -16.65 31.25 5.38
C THR A 39 -16.88 30.19 4.30
N ASP A 40 -18.04 30.16 3.67
CA ASP A 40 -18.35 29.25 2.57
C ASP A 40 -17.32 29.32 1.44
N ARG A 41 -16.83 30.54 1.14
CA ARG A 41 -15.76 30.76 0.15
C ARG A 41 -14.47 30.04 0.55
N THR A 42 -14.10 30.12 1.82
CA THR A 42 -12.91 29.43 2.35
C THR A 42 -13.10 27.91 2.30
N TRP A 43 -14.28 27.39 2.63
CA TRP A 43 -14.60 25.96 2.50
C TRP A 43 -14.51 25.47 1.06
N ILE A 44 -15.00 26.25 0.08
CA ILE A 44 -14.87 25.94 -1.34
C ILE A 44 -13.39 25.87 -1.75
N VAL A 45 -12.56 26.83 -1.32
CA VAL A 45 -11.12 26.82 -1.61
C VAL A 45 -10.44 25.59 -1.00
N ILE A 46 -10.77 25.24 0.26
CA ILE A 46 -10.27 24.03 0.91
C ILE A 46 -10.67 22.78 0.11
N PHE A 47 -11.94 22.68 -0.29
CA PHE A 47 -12.43 21.56 -1.08
C PHE A 47 -11.71 21.44 -2.43
N ILE A 48 -11.54 22.54 -3.16
CA ILE A 48 -10.81 22.56 -4.43
C ILE A 48 -9.35 22.13 -4.22
N LEU A 49 -8.70 22.57 -3.14
CA LEU A 49 -7.33 22.17 -2.82
C LEU A 49 -7.24 20.67 -2.54
N TYR A 50 -8.14 20.10 -1.74
CA TYR A 50 -8.20 18.66 -1.49
C TYR A 50 -8.46 17.87 -2.76
N LEU A 51 -9.39 18.33 -3.61
CA LEU A 51 -9.66 17.70 -4.90
C LEU A 51 -8.43 17.76 -5.82
N ALA A 52 -7.72 18.89 -5.87
CA ALA A 52 -6.50 19.04 -6.66
C ALA A 52 -5.39 18.10 -6.16
N ILE A 53 -5.18 18.00 -4.84
CA ILE A 53 -4.22 17.06 -4.25
C ILE A 53 -4.61 15.62 -4.56
N PHE A 54 -5.89 15.27 -4.42
CA PHE A 54 -6.39 13.94 -4.75
C PHE A 54 -6.15 13.59 -6.22
N CYS A 55 -6.47 14.51 -7.14
CA CYS A 55 -6.19 14.34 -8.56
C CYS A 55 -4.68 14.23 -8.85
N LEU A 56 -3.83 14.98 -8.15
CA LEU A 56 -2.38 14.89 -8.28
C LEU A 56 -1.84 13.53 -7.82
N VAL A 57 -2.38 12.99 -6.71
CA VAL A 57 -2.02 11.64 -6.22
C VAL A 57 -2.44 10.57 -7.23
N LEU A 58 -3.68 10.63 -7.73
CA LEU A 58 -4.16 9.72 -8.79
C LEU A 58 -3.30 9.83 -10.05
N TYR A 59 -2.97 11.05 -10.47
CA TYR A 59 -2.11 11.30 -11.62
C TYR A 59 -0.72 10.69 -11.41
N SER A 60 -0.11 10.89 -10.24
CA SER A 60 1.21 10.34 -9.90
C SER A 60 1.23 8.82 -9.86
N ASP A 61 0.15 8.21 -9.36
CA ASP A 61 0.00 6.75 -9.34
C ASP A 61 -0.14 6.17 -10.77
N LEU A 62 -0.89 6.85 -11.64
CA LEU A 62 -1.15 6.39 -13.02
C LEU A 62 0.00 6.66 -14.01
N ILE A 63 0.72 7.77 -13.88
CA ILE A 63 1.65 8.24 -14.93
C ILE A 63 3.11 7.98 -14.58
N ARG A 64 3.41 7.75 -13.30
CA ARG A 64 4.80 7.54 -12.89
C ARG A 64 5.27 6.11 -13.09
N PHE A 65 5.11 5.63 -14.32
CA PHE A 65 5.84 4.49 -14.84
C PHE A 65 7.10 4.99 -15.55
N PRO A 66 8.21 4.25 -15.47
CA PRO A 66 9.29 4.44 -16.44
C PRO A 66 8.76 4.20 -17.86
N ALA A 67 9.28 4.96 -18.82
CA ALA A 67 9.01 4.67 -20.22
C ALA A 67 9.60 3.29 -20.56
N PRO A 68 8.85 2.41 -21.25
CA PRO A 68 9.36 1.12 -21.67
C PRO A 68 10.59 1.30 -22.57
N VAL A 69 11.68 0.60 -22.27
CA VAL A 69 12.94 0.74 -23.01
C VAL A 69 13.04 -0.32 -24.11
N SER A 70 13.25 0.14 -25.34
CA SER A 70 13.47 -0.71 -26.51
C SER A 70 14.93 -1.18 -26.61
N VAL A 71 15.16 -2.29 -27.32
CA VAL A 71 16.49 -2.80 -27.64
C VAL A 71 17.28 -1.80 -28.48
N ALA A 72 16.60 -1.09 -29.39
CA ALA A 72 17.23 -0.07 -30.22
C ALA A 72 17.74 1.11 -29.37
N SER A 73 16.97 1.53 -28.37
CA SER A 73 17.35 2.60 -27.44
C SER A 73 18.63 2.25 -26.67
N LEU A 74 18.80 0.99 -26.25
CA LEU A 74 19.99 0.55 -25.52
C LEU A 74 21.28 0.59 -26.36
N LYS A 75 21.19 0.45 -27.69
CA LYS A 75 22.35 0.51 -28.58
C LYS A 75 22.92 1.92 -28.73
N ASN A 76 22.11 2.94 -28.50
CA ASN A 76 22.46 4.36 -28.66
C ASN A 76 22.91 5.03 -27.36
N VAL A 77 22.96 4.30 -26.24
CA VAL A 77 23.49 4.82 -24.98
C VAL A 77 25.00 4.61 -24.98
N ASP A 78 25.76 5.71 -25.01
CA ASP A 78 27.21 5.68 -24.81
C ASP A 78 27.51 4.98 -23.48
N LYS A 79 28.09 3.78 -23.59
CA LYS A 79 28.42 2.90 -22.46
C LYS A 79 29.38 3.60 -21.52
N LEU A 80 29.07 3.58 -20.22
CA LEU A 80 30.01 3.16 -19.17
C LEU A 80 29.27 3.24 -17.82
N ARG A 81 28.86 2.08 -17.28
CA ARG A 81 28.67 1.77 -15.83
C ARG A 81 27.25 1.48 -15.29
N SER A 82 26.14 1.74 -15.98
CA SER A 82 24.80 1.41 -15.42
C SER A 82 24.26 0.07 -15.89
N PHE A 83 23.57 -0.65 -15.00
CA PHE A 83 22.72 -1.78 -15.38
C PHE A 83 21.61 -1.31 -16.31
N GLN A 84 21.32 -2.09 -17.35
CA GLN A 84 20.35 -1.75 -18.39
C GLN A 84 19.23 -2.78 -18.38
N PHE A 85 17.99 -2.35 -18.57
CA PHE A 85 16.83 -3.24 -18.63
C PHE A 85 15.94 -2.85 -19.80
N SER A 86 15.53 -3.82 -20.62
CA SER A 86 14.61 -3.63 -21.75
C SER A 86 13.28 -4.33 -21.51
N GLU A 87 12.23 -3.53 -21.31
CA GLU A 87 10.86 -4.05 -21.29
C GLU A 87 10.46 -4.72 -22.63
N GLU A 88 10.98 -4.26 -23.78
CA GLU A 88 10.69 -4.91 -25.06
C GLU A 88 11.10 -6.39 -25.07
N ARG A 89 12.34 -6.72 -24.64
CA ARG A 89 12.80 -8.11 -24.55
C ARG A 89 12.00 -8.91 -23.54
N ALA A 90 11.81 -8.37 -22.34
CA ALA A 90 11.06 -9.05 -21.29
C ALA A 90 9.62 -9.31 -21.75
N ARG A 91 8.96 -8.36 -22.41
CA ARG A 91 7.60 -8.53 -22.94
C ARG A 91 7.53 -9.60 -24.04
N ASN A 92 8.53 -9.69 -24.91
CA ASN A 92 8.60 -10.78 -25.90
C ASN A 92 8.71 -12.16 -25.23
N PHE A 93 9.51 -12.27 -24.16
CA PHE A 93 9.57 -13.51 -23.38
C PHE A 93 8.20 -13.85 -22.75
N VAL A 94 7.49 -12.85 -22.21
CA VAL A 94 6.13 -13.07 -21.67
C VAL A 94 5.21 -13.63 -22.75
N VAL A 95 5.18 -13.00 -23.92
CA VAL A 95 4.35 -13.44 -25.05
C VAL A 95 4.69 -14.88 -25.44
N GLU A 96 5.98 -15.20 -25.58
CA GLU A 96 6.42 -16.53 -25.99
C GLU A 96 6.11 -17.60 -24.93
N LEU A 97 6.42 -17.38 -23.65
CA LEU A 97 6.17 -18.37 -22.60
C LEU A 97 4.67 -18.52 -22.30
N SER A 98 3.89 -17.44 -22.38
CA SER A 98 2.43 -17.51 -22.25
C SER A 98 1.75 -18.18 -23.44
N SER A 99 2.35 -18.15 -24.63
CA SER A 99 1.80 -18.82 -25.82
C SER A 99 1.74 -20.34 -25.72
N ILE A 100 2.47 -20.93 -24.77
CA ILE A 100 2.35 -22.36 -24.41
C ILE A 100 0.92 -22.67 -23.91
N GLY A 101 0.23 -21.68 -23.33
CA GLY A 101 -1.06 -21.85 -22.68
C GLY A 101 -0.93 -22.20 -21.20
N PRO A 102 -1.98 -22.78 -20.60
CA PRO A 102 -1.95 -23.20 -19.21
C PRO A 102 -0.87 -24.25 -18.93
N LYS A 103 -0.10 -24.02 -17.86
CA LYS A 103 1.02 -24.86 -17.42
C LYS A 103 0.80 -25.34 -15.97
N PRO A 104 -0.30 -26.04 -15.65
CA PRO A 104 -0.46 -26.60 -14.31
C PRO A 104 0.65 -27.62 -14.02
N THR A 105 1.10 -27.69 -12.77
CA THR A 105 2.12 -28.64 -12.32
C THR A 105 1.80 -30.07 -12.78
N GLY A 106 2.80 -30.79 -13.29
CA GLY A 106 2.63 -32.15 -13.83
C GLY A 106 2.12 -32.23 -15.28
N SER A 107 1.72 -31.10 -15.90
CA SER A 107 1.41 -31.06 -17.34
C SER A 107 2.66 -31.16 -18.20
N TYR A 108 2.50 -31.57 -19.47
CA TYR A 108 3.61 -31.58 -20.43
C TYR A 108 4.13 -30.17 -20.70
N GLU A 109 3.21 -29.22 -20.76
CA GLU A 109 3.45 -27.78 -20.93
C GLU A 109 4.35 -27.23 -19.82
N ASN A 110 4.09 -27.58 -18.56
CA ASN A 110 4.92 -27.18 -17.42
C ASN A 110 6.25 -27.95 -17.37
N GLU A 111 6.18 -29.28 -17.31
CA GLU A 111 7.33 -30.12 -16.95
C GLU A 111 8.36 -30.25 -18.08
N VAL A 112 7.97 -30.00 -19.33
CA VAL A 112 8.82 -30.20 -20.50
C VAL A 112 8.98 -28.92 -21.29
N VAL A 113 7.88 -28.32 -21.76
CA VAL A 113 7.95 -27.21 -22.73
C VAL A 113 8.47 -25.93 -22.08
N ALA A 114 7.90 -25.53 -20.93
CA ALA A 114 8.34 -24.35 -20.19
C ALA A 114 9.78 -24.51 -19.67
N VAL A 115 10.10 -25.67 -19.08
CA VAL A 115 11.46 -26.00 -18.60
C VAL A 115 12.49 -25.92 -19.72
N ASP A 116 12.22 -26.51 -20.89
CA ASP A 116 13.11 -26.43 -22.06
C ASP A 116 13.29 -24.97 -22.50
N TYR A 117 12.18 -24.24 -22.63
CA TYR A 117 12.21 -22.86 -23.10
C TYR A 117 13.06 -21.97 -22.18
N ILE A 118 12.85 -22.01 -20.87
CA ILE A 118 13.61 -21.23 -19.89
C ILE A 118 15.09 -21.66 -19.92
N THR A 119 15.36 -22.96 -19.95
CA THR A 119 16.73 -23.51 -20.00
C THR A 119 17.49 -23.01 -21.23
N ARG A 120 16.86 -22.95 -22.41
CA ARG A 120 17.48 -22.40 -23.63
C ARG A 120 17.83 -20.93 -23.49
N GLN A 121 16.95 -20.12 -22.88
CA GLN A 121 17.25 -18.70 -22.63
C GLN A 121 18.45 -18.55 -21.68
N LEU A 122 18.51 -19.34 -20.60
CA LEU A 122 19.62 -19.34 -19.66
C LEU A 122 20.95 -19.76 -20.30
N HIS A 123 20.94 -20.80 -21.14
CA HIS A 123 22.12 -21.21 -21.90
C HIS A 123 22.57 -20.15 -22.90
N TYR A 124 21.64 -19.46 -23.56
CA TYR A 124 21.96 -18.34 -24.43
C TYR A 124 22.67 -17.22 -23.65
N ILE A 125 22.12 -16.79 -22.50
CA ILE A 125 22.75 -15.78 -21.65
C ILE A 125 24.14 -16.23 -21.18
N LYS A 126 24.27 -17.48 -20.73
CA LYS A 126 25.55 -18.06 -20.28
C LYS A 126 26.63 -18.01 -21.36
N THR A 127 26.31 -18.43 -22.58
CA THR A 127 27.26 -18.48 -23.72
C THR A 127 27.67 -17.10 -24.24
N HIS A 128 26.86 -16.07 -23.99
CA HIS A 128 27.14 -14.69 -24.40
C HIS A 128 27.57 -13.79 -23.23
N SER A 129 27.76 -14.34 -22.04
CA SER A 129 28.18 -13.61 -20.84
C SER A 129 29.62 -13.10 -20.95
N LYS A 130 29.89 -11.96 -20.30
CA LYS A 130 31.26 -11.44 -20.16
C LYS A 130 32.04 -12.26 -19.13
N PRO A 131 33.38 -12.33 -19.23
CA PRO A 131 34.20 -13.23 -18.41
C PRO A 131 34.35 -12.80 -16.93
N PHE A 132 33.66 -11.73 -16.49
CA PHE A 132 33.77 -11.22 -15.12
C PHE A 132 32.97 -12.02 -14.09
N ASN A 133 31.90 -12.69 -14.53
CA ASN A 133 31.01 -13.46 -13.67
C ASN A 133 30.83 -14.87 -14.24
N LYS A 134 30.81 -15.89 -13.38
CA LYS A 134 30.51 -17.27 -13.78
C LYS A 134 29.01 -17.49 -13.71
N ILE A 135 28.43 -18.07 -14.76
CA ILE A 135 27.03 -18.51 -14.79
C ILE A 135 26.95 -20.03 -14.77
N GLU A 136 26.27 -20.55 -13.76
CA GLU A 136 25.94 -21.97 -13.58
C GLU A 136 24.44 -22.15 -13.74
N VAL A 137 24.02 -23.24 -14.40
CA VAL A 137 22.59 -23.55 -14.63
C VAL A 137 22.38 -24.99 -14.17
N ASP A 138 21.32 -25.21 -13.41
CA ASP A 138 20.88 -26.53 -12.94
C ASP A 138 19.38 -26.70 -13.15
N ILE A 139 18.95 -27.93 -13.45
CA ILE A 139 17.54 -28.31 -13.51
C ILE A 139 17.31 -29.28 -12.36
N GLN A 140 16.78 -28.75 -11.26
CA GLN A 140 16.52 -29.56 -10.09
C GLN A 140 15.24 -30.38 -10.31
N LYS A 141 15.28 -31.63 -9.86
CA LYS A 141 14.11 -32.49 -9.70
C LYS A 141 14.04 -32.92 -8.24
N THR A 142 12.93 -32.63 -7.56
CA THR A 142 12.84 -32.75 -6.09
C THR A 142 11.50 -33.33 -5.66
N SER A 143 11.50 -34.01 -4.52
CA SER A 143 10.35 -34.66 -3.91
C SER A 143 10.34 -34.34 -2.42
N GLY A 144 9.18 -34.17 -1.80
CA GLY A 144 9.14 -33.80 -0.39
C GLY A 144 7.72 -33.72 0.14
N CYS A 145 7.62 -33.43 1.43
CA CYS A 145 6.35 -33.20 2.11
C CYS A 145 6.52 -32.13 3.19
N PHE A 146 5.54 -31.26 3.35
CA PHE A 146 5.53 -30.28 4.42
C PHE A 146 4.11 -29.92 4.89
N PRO A 147 3.94 -29.61 6.19
CA PRO A 147 2.66 -29.18 6.72
C PRO A 147 2.42 -27.70 6.42
N LEU A 148 1.19 -27.39 6.02
CA LEU A 148 0.65 -26.05 5.90
C LEU A 148 -0.47 -25.89 6.91
N THR A 149 -0.30 -24.88 7.76
CA THR A 149 -1.21 -24.59 8.88
C THR A 149 -2.36 -23.66 8.52
N PHE A 150 -2.56 -23.33 7.23
CA PHE A 150 -3.73 -22.56 6.82
C PHE A 150 -4.99 -23.46 6.84
N LYS A 151 -6.13 -22.95 7.31
CA LYS A 151 -7.39 -23.69 7.55
C LYS A 151 -7.22 -24.85 8.57
N ASP A 152 -7.87 -25.99 8.34
CA ASP A 152 -7.90 -27.16 9.24
C ASP A 152 -6.59 -27.99 9.21
N GLY A 153 -5.53 -27.46 8.61
CA GLY A 153 -4.25 -28.13 8.41
C GLY A 153 -4.25 -29.02 7.17
N MET A 154 -3.20 -28.91 6.36
CA MET A 154 -3.00 -29.73 5.16
C MET A 154 -1.52 -30.11 5.06
N VAL A 155 -1.22 -31.34 4.62
CA VAL A 155 0.15 -31.74 4.29
C VAL A 155 0.27 -31.74 2.77
N SER A 156 1.15 -30.89 2.23
CA SER A 156 1.48 -30.89 0.80
C SER A 156 2.62 -31.87 0.58
N CYS A 157 2.36 -32.95 -0.17
CA CYS A 157 3.36 -33.93 -0.57
C CYS A 157 3.48 -33.93 -2.09
N TYR A 158 4.71 -33.97 -2.58
CA TYR A 158 5.02 -33.84 -4.00
C TYR A 158 6.17 -34.77 -4.39
N HIS A 159 6.18 -35.11 -5.67
CA HIS A 159 7.18 -36.00 -6.23
C HIS A 159 7.64 -35.44 -7.56
N ASP A 160 8.96 -35.40 -7.75
CA ASP A 160 9.58 -35.13 -9.04
C ASP A 160 9.25 -33.76 -9.66
N VAL A 161 8.88 -32.76 -8.85
CA VAL A 161 8.66 -31.39 -9.32
C VAL A 161 9.97 -30.74 -9.75
N LYS A 162 9.91 -29.80 -10.70
CA LYS A 162 11.10 -29.21 -11.32
C LYS A 162 11.29 -27.74 -10.96
N ASN A 163 12.55 -27.38 -10.75
CA ASN A 163 13.02 -26.01 -10.79
C ASN A 163 14.02 -25.84 -11.93
N VAL A 164 14.04 -24.67 -12.55
CA VAL A 164 15.15 -24.23 -13.41
C VAL A 164 15.90 -23.14 -12.67
N ILE A 165 17.20 -23.33 -12.47
CA ILE A 165 17.99 -22.51 -11.55
C ILE A 165 19.20 -21.97 -12.28
N ALA A 166 19.45 -20.67 -12.17
CA ALA A 166 20.68 -20.04 -12.65
C ALA A 166 21.39 -19.31 -11.52
N LYS A 167 22.69 -19.55 -11.36
CA LYS A 167 23.53 -18.84 -10.40
C LYS A 167 24.57 -18.01 -11.13
N ILE A 168 24.64 -16.73 -10.83
CA ILE A 168 25.65 -15.80 -11.33
C ILE A 168 26.44 -15.21 -10.17
N GLY A 169 27.76 -15.11 -10.31
CA GLY A 169 28.57 -14.45 -9.28
C GLY A 169 30.06 -14.42 -9.60
N PRO A 170 30.86 -13.92 -8.66
CA PRO A 170 32.31 -13.90 -8.80
C PRO A 170 32.85 -15.33 -8.79
N ASN A 171 34.00 -15.55 -9.44
CA ASN A 171 34.73 -16.80 -9.34
C ASN A 171 35.47 -16.91 -7.98
N LYS A 172 34.72 -16.95 -6.88
CA LYS A 172 35.23 -16.94 -5.49
C LYS A 172 34.56 -18.03 -4.65
N ALA A 173 35.38 -18.80 -3.94
CA ALA A 173 34.90 -19.81 -2.99
C ALA A 173 34.18 -19.17 -1.79
N ASN A 174 33.17 -19.86 -1.23
CA ASN A 174 32.39 -19.45 -0.06
C ASN A 174 31.63 -18.12 -0.22
N SER A 175 31.21 -17.79 -1.43
CA SER A 175 30.34 -16.64 -1.67
C SER A 175 28.95 -16.87 -1.05
N LYS A 176 28.35 -15.79 -0.54
CA LYS A 176 26.95 -15.79 -0.10
C LYS A 176 26.05 -15.46 -1.28
N SER A 177 24.84 -15.99 -1.27
CA SER A 177 23.87 -15.86 -2.36
C SER A 177 22.61 -15.11 -1.92
N LEU A 178 22.11 -14.25 -2.80
CA LEU A 178 20.76 -13.70 -2.74
C LEU A 178 19.92 -14.50 -3.73
N VAL A 179 18.81 -15.10 -3.29
CA VAL A 179 17.90 -15.79 -4.21
C VAL A 179 16.78 -14.87 -4.65
N ILE A 180 16.48 -14.85 -5.95
CA ILE A 180 15.33 -14.19 -6.56
C ILE A 180 14.43 -15.31 -7.09
N ASN A 181 13.19 -15.37 -6.61
CA ASN A 181 12.21 -16.41 -6.93
C ASN A 181 11.04 -15.85 -7.75
N CYS A 182 10.65 -16.60 -8.78
CA CYS A 182 9.36 -16.50 -9.48
C CYS A 182 8.88 -17.93 -9.77
N HIS A 183 7.60 -18.09 -10.07
CA HIS A 183 7.08 -19.35 -10.59
C HIS A 183 6.67 -19.24 -12.07
N PHE A 184 6.81 -20.33 -12.81
CA PHE A 184 6.45 -20.42 -14.23
C PHE A 184 5.26 -21.35 -14.50
N ASP A 185 4.83 -22.12 -13.51
CA ASP A 185 3.56 -22.85 -13.56
C ASP A 185 2.38 -21.88 -13.44
N SER A 186 1.19 -22.38 -13.76
CA SER A 186 -0.05 -21.60 -13.70
C SER A 186 -1.20 -22.45 -13.19
N VAL A 187 -2.26 -21.82 -12.64
CA VAL A 187 -3.52 -22.53 -12.41
C VAL A 187 -4.10 -23.13 -13.71
N PRO A 188 -5.00 -24.13 -13.59
CA PRO A 188 -5.79 -24.59 -14.71
C PRO A 188 -6.50 -23.42 -15.43
N THR A 189 -6.57 -23.49 -16.77
CA THR A 189 -7.23 -22.51 -17.66
C THR A 189 -6.58 -21.13 -17.82
N SER A 190 -5.66 -20.74 -16.95
CA SER A 190 -4.93 -19.47 -17.09
C SER A 190 -3.64 -19.65 -17.89
N PRO A 191 -3.30 -18.79 -18.87
CA PRO A 191 -1.97 -18.74 -19.47
C PRO A 191 -0.86 -18.31 -18.50
N GLY A 192 -1.24 -17.61 -17.41
CA GLY A 192 -0.33 -17.14 -16.36
C GLY A 192 0.59 -16.00 -16.79
N SER A 193 0.14 -15.09 -17.67
CA SER A 193 1.00 -14.01 -18.19
C SER A 193 1.49 -13.05 -17.11
N SER A 194 0.62 -12.55 -16.26
CA SER A 194 1.02 -11.77 -15.09
C SER A 194 1.37 -12.67 -13.90
N ASP A 195 0.72 -13.83 -13.80
CA ASP A 195 0.86 -14.78 -12.72
C ASP A 195 1.42 -16.12 -13.23
N ASN A 196 2.74 -16.29 -13.29
CA ASN A 196 3.78 -15.35 -12.87
C ASN A 196 4.93 -15.25 -13.90
N VAL A 197 4.59 -15.51 -15.17
CA VAL A 197 5.50 -15.45 -16.32
C VAL A 197 6.20 -14.09 -16.44
N VAL A 198 5.52 -12.99 -16.09
CA VAL A 198 6.09 -11.64 -16.10
C VAL A 198 7.30 -11.51 -15.17
N SER A 199 7.28 -12.08 -13.97
CA SER A 199 8.41 -12.02 -13.04
C SER A 199 9.57 -12.85 -13.54
N CYS A 200 9.29 -13.99 -14.17
CA CYS A 200 10.32 -14.80 -14.82
C CYS A 200 10.97 -14.06 -16.01
N ALA A 201 10.19 -13.28 -16.77
CA ALA A 201 10.73 -12.39 -17.79
C ALA A 201 11.66 -11.31 -17.20
N VAL A 202 11.25 -10.70 -16.09
CA VAL A 202 12.06 -9.71 -15.36
C VAL A 202 13.37 -10.35 -14.89
N MET A 203 13.31 -11.54 -14.29
CA MET A 203 14.49 -12.28 -13.82
C MET A 203 15.48 -12.57 -14.94
N LEU A 204 15.01 -13.00 -16.13
CA LEU A 204 15.89 -13.28 -17.27
C LEU A 204 16.56 -12.02 -17.82
N GLU A 205 15.82 -10.92 -17.97
CA GLU A 205 16.38 -9.66 -18.46
C GLU A 205 17.35 -9.05 -17.42
N VAL A 206 17.07 -9.18 -16.13
CA VAL A 206 18.02 -8.81 -15.06
C VAL A 206 19.27 -9.67 -15.11
N LEU A 207 19.16 -11.00 -15.20
CA LEU A 207 20.30 -11.91 -15.34
C LEU A 207 21.14 -11.55 -16.57
N LEU A 208 20.50 -11.26 -17.71
CA LEU A 208 21.19 -10.77 -18.91
C LEU A 208 21.95 -9.49 -18.60
N SER A 209 21.33 -8.50 -17.96
CA SER A 209 22.03 -7.25 -17.59
C SER A 209 23.23 -7.49 -16.68
N LEU A 210 23.11 -8.37 -15.68
CA LEU A 210 24.21 -8.70 -14.77
C LEU A 210 25.34 -9.45 -15.51
N SER A 211 24.99 -10.34 -16.44
CA SER A 211 25.96 -11.08 -17.27
C SER A 211 26.80 -10.19 -18.19
N GLN A 212 26.28 -9.01 -18.54
CA GLN A 212 26.92 -8.02 -19.39
C GLN A 212 27.65 -6.93 -18.60
N HIS A 213 27.69 -7.01 -17.27
CA HIS A 213 28.40 -6.04 -16.45
C HIS A 213 29.92 -6.15 -16.65
N ASP A 214 30.62 -5.01 -16.69
CA ASP A 214 32.07 -4.93 -16.92
C ASP A 214 32.91 -5.15 -15.65
N GLN A 215 32.27 -5.60 -14.56
CA GLN A 215 32.90 -5.87 -13.28
C GLN A 215 32.31 -7.14 -12.66
N ALA A 216 33.14 -7.83 -11.87
CA ALA A 216 32.67 -8.97 -11.10
C ALA A 216 31.68 -8.51 -10.03
N LEU A 217 30.62 -9.27 -9.83
CA LEU A 217 29.66 -9.04 -8.75
C LEU A 217 30.34 -9.28 -7.39
N PRO A 218 30.00 -8.52 -6.34
CA PRO A 218 30.59 -8.74 -5.02
C PRO A 218 30.23 -10.08 -4.38
N ASN A 219 29.02 -10.58 -4.67
CA ASN A 219 28.44 -11.80 -4.11
C ASN A 219 27.59 -12.51 -5.19
N GLU A 220 27.09 -13.71 -4.89
CA GLU A 220 26.30 -14.51 -5.82
C GLU A 220 24.82 -14.09 -5.83
N VAL A 221 24.17 -14.27 -6.98
CA VAL A 221 22.71 -14.18 -7.13
C VAL A 221 22.23 -15.48 -7.75
N ILE A 222 21.20 -16.07 -7.15
CA ILE A 222 20.51 -17.25 -7.65
C ILE A 222 19.15 -16.80 -8.18
N PHE A 223 18.86 -17.11 -9.44
CA PHE A 223 17.56 -16.95 -10.07
C PHE A 223 16.88 -18.31 -10.05
N LEU A 224 15.82 -18.43 -9.24
CA LEU A 224 15.02 -19.64 -9.09
C LEU A 224 13.71 -19.48 -9.86
N PHE A 225 13.59 -20.21 -10.97
CA PHE A 225 12.35 -20.34 -11.72
C PHE A 225 11.69 -21.63 -11.22
N ASN A 226 10.67 -21.48 -10.38
CA ASN A 226 10.02 -22.61 -9.75
C ASN A 226 8.80 -23.08 -10.57
N GLY A 227 8.54 -24.39 -10.58
CA GLY A 227 7.53 -24.99 -11.45
C GLY A 227 6.31 -25.57 -10.72
N ALA A 228 6.10 -25.23 -9.45
CA ALA A 228 4.99 -25.78 -8.67
C ALA A 228 4.58 -24.88 -7.49
N GLU A 229 4.42 -23.58 -7.73
CA GLU A 229 3.83 -22.67 -6.74
C GLU A 229 2.32 -22.90 -6.63
N GLU A 230 1.63 -23.01 -7.78
CA GLU A 230 0.16 -23.05 -7.87
C GLU A 230 -0.40 -24.39 -7.41
N ASN A 231 0.45 -25.42 -7.38
CA ASN A 231 0.20 -26.67 -6.67
C ASN A 231 0.69 -26.61 -5.21
N ILE A 232 0.60 -25.44 -4.60
CA ILE A 232 0.86 -25.14 -3.20
C ILE A 232 2.34 -25.24 -2.82
N LEU A 233 3.14 -24.32 -3.38
CA LEU A 233 4.49 -23.90 -2.95
C LEU A 233 5.56 -25.01 -2.94
N GLN A 234 5.35 -26.07 -3.73
CA GLN A 234 6.09 -27.32 -3.64
C GLN A 234 7.54 -27.18 -4.12
N ALA A 235 7.73 -26.48 -5.25
CA ALA A 235 9.02 -26.40 -5.91
C ALA A 235 10.00 -25.48 -5.14
N ALA A 236 9.52 -24.39 -4.55
CA ALA A 236 10.32 -23.56 -3.65
C ALA A 236 10.74 -24.34 -2.39
N HIS A 237 9.86 -25.19 -1.85
CA HIS A 237 10.17 -26.03 -0.69
C HIS A 237 11.33 -26.97 -1.02
N GLY A 238 11.23 -27.69 -2.14
CA GLY A 238 12.30 -28.58 -2.59
C GLY A 238 13.62 -27.87 -2.87
N PHE A 239 13.60 -26.62 -3.35
CA PHE A 239 14.83 -25.85 -3.49
C PHE A 239 15.47 -25.56 -2.14
N ILE A 240 14.74 -24.93 -1.21
CA ILE A 240 15.32 -24.42 0.03
C ILE A 240 15.77 -25.55 0.98
N THR A 241 15.10 -26.71 0.95
CA THR A 241 15.44 -27.84 1.82
C THR A 241 16.49 -28.78 1.24
N GLU A 242 16.55 -28.96 -0.09
CA GLU A 242 17.37 -30.02 -0.70
C GLU A 242 18.52 -29.51 -1.57
N HIS A 243 18.37 -28.35 -2.22
CA HIS A 243 19.32 -27.92 -3.24
C HIS A 243 20.67 -27.54 -2.62
N PRO A 244 21.82 -28.02 -3.15
CA PRO A 244 23.13 -27.70 -2.57
C PRO A 244 23.44 -26.21 -2.47
N TRP A 245 22.95 -25.39 -3.42
CA TRP A 245 23.16 -23.93 -3.40
C TRP A 245 22.34 -23.21 -2.32
N ALA A 246 21.25 -23.82 -1.80
CA ALA A 246 20.43 -23.22 -0.75
C ALA A 246 21.24 -22.91 0.52
N LYS A 247 22.27 -23.70 0.81
CA LYS A 247 23.19 -23.53 1.96
C LYS A 247 23.98 -22.21 1.94
N SER A 248 24.09 -21.57 0.77
CA SER A 248 24.79 -20.29 0.61
C SER A 248 23.87 -19.07 0.71
N VAL A 249 22.54 -19.29 0.73
CA VAL A 249 21.54 -18.23 0.67
C VAL A 249 21.46 -17.52 2.02
N VAL A 250 21.45 -16.18 1.98
CA VAL A 250 21.39 -15.32 3.17
C VAL A 250 20.22 -14.34 3.17
N GLY A 251 19.47 -14.31 2.07
CA GLY A 251 18.22 -13.61 1.95
C GLY A 251 17.56 -13.91 0.60
N PHE A 252 16.29 -13.54 0.48
CA PHE A 252 15.51 -13.83 -0.71
C PHE A 252 14.62 -12.65 -1.15
N VAL A 253 14.28 -12.64 -2.43
CA VAL A 253 13.25 -11.79 -3.01
C VAL A 253 12.27 -12.69 -3.73
N ASN A 254 11.01 -12.68 -3.28
CA ASN A 254 9.92 -13.34 -3.96
C ASN A 254 9.19 -12.33 -4.85
N MET A 255 8.87 -12.72 -6.08
CA MET A 255 8.13 -11.91 -7.04
C MET A 255 6.87 -12.66 -7.43
N GLU A 256 5.74 -11.97 -7.37
CA GLU A 256 4.39 -12.54 -7.49
C GLU A 256 3.44 -11.62 -8.28
N ALA A 257 2.23 -12.11 -8.55
CA ALA A 257 1.10 -11.32 -9.00
C ALA A 257 -0.23 -11.84 -8.43
N CYS A 258 -1.08 -10.92 -7.99
CA CYS A 258 -2.52 -11.15 -7.80
C CYS A 258 -3.36 -10.26 -8.72
N GLY A 259 -2.77 -9.87 -9.86
CA GLY A 259 -3.39 -9.05 -10.90
C GLY A 259 -2.36 -8.59 -11.94
N ALA A 260 -2.82 -8.18 -13.11
CA ALA A 260 -1.95 -7.80 -14.23
C ALA A 260 -1.59 -6.29 -14.29
N GLY A 261 -2.07 -5.50 -13.32
CA GLY A 261 -2.06 -4.05 -13.39
C GLY A 261 -1.15 -3.38 -12.38
N GLY A 262 -0.78 -2.13 -12.68
CA GLY A 262 -0.11 -1.25 -11.74
C GLY A 262 1.39 -1.50 -11.64
N LYS A 263 2.03 -0.87 -10.66
CA LYS A 263 3.43 -1.09 -10.34
C LYS A 263 3.56 -2.31 -9.44
N GLN A 264 4.68 -3.02 -9.54
CA GLN A 264 4.98 -4.11 -8.61
C GLN A 264 5.22 -3.52 -7.22
N MET A 265 4.46 -3.97 -6.23
CA MET A 265 4.40 -3.44 -4.87
C MET A 265 5.11 -4.37 -3.90
N LEU A 266 6.00 -3.83 -3.06
CA LEU A 266 6.48 -4.51 -1.86
C LEU A 266 5.33 -4.62 -0.84
N PHE A 267 4.89 -5.85 -0.58
CA PHE A 267 3.76 -6.10 0.31
C PHE A 267 4.12 -6.94 1.54
N GLN A 268 5.25 -7.65 1.56
CA GLN A 268 5.80 -8.27 2.78
C GLN A 268 7.30 -8.06 2.88
N ALA A 269 7.80 -7.90 4.11
CA ALA A 269 9.21 -7.91 4.45
C ALA A 269 9.43 -8.65 5.78
N ASP A 270 10.62 -9.21 5.97
CA ASP A 270 11.02 -9.82 7.25
C ASP A 270 10.93 -8.77 8.38
N ARG A 271 10.24 -9.14 9.47
CA ARG A 271 9.93 -8.24 10.59
C ARG A 271 11.12 -7.91 11.48
N GLU A 272 12.14 -8.76 11.50
CA GLU A 272 13.30 -8.62 12.37
C GLU A 272 14.55 -8.21 11.59
N ARG A 273 14.85 -8.92 10.51
CA ARG A 273 16.09 -8.81 9.74
C ARG A 273 15.88 -7.93 8.51
N THR A 274 15.93 -6.63 8.71
CA THR A 274 15.46 -5.64 7.71
C THR A 274 16.53 -5.17 6.73
N TRP A 275 17.67 -5.85 6.61
CA TRP A 275 18.78 -5.39 5.76
C TRP A 275 18.39 -5.33 4.27
N LEU A 276 17.58 -6.28 3.79
CA LEU A 276 17.04 -6.26 2.43
C LEU A 276 16.04 -5.12 2.23
N LEU A 277 15.17 -4.85 3.21
CA LEU A 277 14.27 -3.71 3.17
C LEU A 277 15.05 -2.40 3.06
N MET A 278 16.16 -2.27 3.80
CA MET A 278 17.04 -1.10 3.69
C MET A 278 17.74 -1.02 2.33
N ALA A 279 18.17 -2.15 1.77
CA ALA A 279 18.73 -2.20 0.42
C ALA A 279 17.71 -1.77 -0.65
N TYR A 280 16.44 -2.16 -0.50
CA TYR A 280 15.35 -1.71 -1.37
C TYR A 280 15.00 -0.23 -1.12
N ALA A 281 14.99 0.25 0.12
CA ALA A 281 14.68 1.64 0.41
C ALA A 281 15.75 2.62 -0.10
N ASN A 282 16.99 2.15 -0.28
CA ASN A 282 18.11 2.96 -0.71
C ASN A 282 18.05 3.29 -2.22
N ASN A 283 17.63 4.50 -2.57
CA ASN A 283 17.65 5.02 -3.94
C ASN A 283 16.94 4.15 -5.00
N THR A 284 15.92 3.39 -4.61
CA THR A 284 15.10 2.67 -5.60
C THR A 284 14.46 3.66 -6.56
N PRO A 285 14.55 3.46 -7.89
CA PRO A 285 14.11 4.48 -8.85
C PRO A 285 12.61 4.74 -8.87
N TYR A 286 11.80 3.69 -8.75
CA TYR A 286 10.34 3.75 -8.84
C TYR A 286 9.69 2.93 -7.72
N PRO A 287 9.93 3.28 -6.44
CA PRO A 287 9.52 2.47 -5.31
C PRO A 287 8.00 2.37 -5.24
N GLN A 288 7.53 1.23 -4.75
CA GLN A 288 6.12 1.01 -4.42
C GLN A 288 6.09 0.04 -3.25
N GLY A 289 5.52 0.45 -2.13
CA GLY A 289 5.49 -0.41 -0.95
C GLY A 289 4.56 0.13 0.12
N SER A 290 3.95 -0.77 0.87
CA SER A 290 3.05 -0.40 1.96
C SER A 290 3.05 -1.45 3.06
N VAL A 291 3.41 -1.03 4.28
CA VAL A 291 3.31 -1.89 5.46
C VAL A 291 1.86 -2.28 5.79
N VAL A 292 0.85 -1.58 5.25
CA VAL A 292 -0.55 -1.96 5.41
C VAL A 292 -0.81 -3.33 4.79
N ALA A 293 -0.25 -3.57 3.60
CA ALA A 293 -0.39 -4.85 2.94
C ALA A 293 0.29 -5.95 3.77
N GLN A 294 1.45 -5.65 4.36
CA GLN A 294 2.15 -6.56 5.27
C GLN A 294 1.31 -6.92 6.49
N ASP A 295 0.72 -5.92 7.16
CA ASP A 295 -0.15 -6.15 8.31
C ASP A 295 -1.35 -7.03 7.94
N ILE A 296 -1.91 -6.89 6.74
CA ILE A 296 -3.04 -7.71 6.29
C ILE A 296 -2.61 -9.17 6.04
N PHE A 297 -1.53 -9.38 5.29
CA PHE A 297 -1.04 -10.72 4.94
C PHE A 297 -0.53 -11.48 6.16
N GLN A 298 0.38 -10.88 6.92
CA GLN A 298 1.06 -11.57 8.02
C GLN A 298 0.18 -11.77 9.27
N ASN A 299 -0.99 -11.12 9.35
CA ASN A 299 -2.01 -11.45 10.37
C ASN A 299 -3.04 -12.48 9.87
N GLY A 300 -2.86 -13.03 8.66
CA GLY A 300 -3.75 -14.07 8.12
C GLY A 300 -5.16 -13.58 7.78
N LEU A 301 -5.34 -12.27 7.57
CA LEU A 301 -6.64 -11.71 7.18
C LEU A 301 -7.00 -12.04 5.74
N ILE A 302 -6.00 -12.31 4.89
CA ILE A 302 -6.18 -12.85 3.55
C ILE A 302 -5.82 -14.34 3.59
N PRO A 303 -6.70 -15.26 3.14
CA PRO A 303 -6.42 -16.68 3.09
C PRO A 303 -5.58 -17.04 1.84
N SER A 304 -4.45 -16.36 1.68
CA SER A 304 -3.49 -16.53 0.58
C SER A 304 -2.10 -16.69 1.16
N ASP A 305 -1.25 -17.40 0.44
CA ASP A 305 0.15 -17.63 0.78
C ASP A 305 0.98 -17.48 -0.50
N THR A 306 2.29 -17.39 -0.36
CA THR A 306 3.23 -17.36 -1.49
C THR A 306 4.48 -18.14 -1.10
N ASP A 307 5.39 -18.35 -2.05
CA ASP A 307 6.70 -18.94 -1.78
C ASP A 307 7.50 -18.17 -0.71
N TYR A 308 7.17 -16.90 -0.41
CA TYR A 308 7.77 -16.15 0.69
C TYR A 308 7.75 -16.94 2.01
N ARG A 309 6.62 -17.56 2.34
CA ARG A 309 6.49 -18.37 3.56
C ARG A 309 7.44 -19.54 3.56
N ILE A 310 7.69 -20.16 2.40
CA ILE A 310 8.55 -21.31 2.31
C ILE A 310 9.99 -20.94 2.68
N PHE A 311 10.49 -19.86 2.11
CA PHE A 311 11.82 -19.35 2.45
C PHE A 311 11.90 -18.86 3.90
N GLU A 312 10.86 -18.19 4.40
CA GLU A 312 10.82 -17.70 5.77
C GLU A 312 10.79 -18.85 6.80
N HIS A 313 9.91 -19.83 6.63
CA HIS A 313 9.68 -20.88 7.62
C HIS A 313 10.65 -22.08 7.51
N PHE A 314 10.96 -22.53 6.29
CA PHE A 314 11.82 -23.71 6.08
C PHE A 314 13.26 -23.33 5.78
N GLY A 315 13.48 -22.14 5.22
CA GLY A 315 14.82 -21.59 5.01
C GLY A 315 15.34 -20.78 6.19
N GLU A 316 14.46 -20.27 7.06
CA GLU A 316 14.80 -19.33 8.14
C GLU A 316 15.65 -18.15 7.64
N ILE A 317 15.44 -17.68 6.42
CA ILE A 317 16.18 -16.57 5.81
C ILE A 317 15.28 -15.34 5.66
N PRO A 318 15.83 -14.11 5.76
CA PRO A 318 15.04 -12.89 5.57
C PRO A 318 14.74 -12.62 4.11
N GLY A 319 13.57 -12.04 3.83
CA GLY A 319 13.23 -11.69 2.46
C GLY A 319 12.25 -10.55 2.29
N LEU A 320 11.94 -10.30 1.03
CA LEU A 320 10.96 -9.33 0.55
C LEU A 320 10.00 -10.04 -0.41
N ASP A 321 8.73 -9.68 -0.35
CA ASP A 321 7.68 -10.20 -1.23
C ASP A 321 7.05 -9.07 -2.04
N PHE A 322 7.06 -9.22 -3.36
CA PHE A 322 6.61 -8.21 -4.31
C PHE A 322 5.47 -8.75 -5.16
N ALA A 323 4.37 -8.01 -5.31
CA ALA A 323 3.25 -8.44 -6.14
C ALA A 323 2.76 -7.35 -7.10
N TYR A 324 2.32 -7.74 -8.30
CA TYR A 324 1.38 -6.93 -9.06
C TYR A 324 -0.02 -7.09 -8.46
N VAL A 325 -0.69 -5.98 -8.11
CA VAL A 325 -1.92 -6.03 -7.29
C VAL A 325 -3.13 -5.32 -7.89
N LYS A 326 -2.96 -4.57 -9.00
CA LYS A 326 -4.11 -3.94 -9.69
C LYS A 326 -4.61 -4.87 -10.79
N ASN A 327 -5.83 -4.61 -11.26
CA ASN A 327 -6.49 -5.44 -12.26
C ASN A 327 -6.57 -6.94 -11.86
N GLY A 328 -6.95 -7.22 -10.61
CA GLY A 328 -7.15 -8.60 -10.12
C GLY A 328 -8.30 -9.36 -10.80
N TYR A 329 -9.00 -8.75 -11.76
CA TYR A 329 -10.09 -9.39 -12.50
C TYR A 329 -9.59 -10.55 -13.37
N VAL A 330 -8.36 -10.42 -13.86
CA VAL A 330 -7.76 -11.41 -14.75
C VAL A 330 -7.03 -12.52 -13.99
N TYR A 331 -6.72 -12.28 -12.71
CA TYR A 331 -5.98 -13.22 -11.86
C TYR A 331 -6.68 -14.59 -11.81
N HIS A 332 -5.91 -15.67 -12.01
CA HIS A 332 -6.42 -17.04 -12.07
C HIS A 332 -7.53 -17.26 -13.12
N THR A 333 -7.52 -16.51 -14.23
CA THR A 333 -8.47 -16.69 -15.33
C THR A 333 -7.79 -16.80 -16.68
N GLN A 334 -8.52 -17.29 -17.69
CA GLN A 334 -8.10 -17.27 -19.10
C GLN A 334 -7.78 -15.87 -19.65
N PHE A 335 -8.15 -14.80 -18.94
CA PHE A 335 -7.89 -13.41 -19.34
C PHE A 335 -6.54 -12.88 -18.82
N ASP A 336 -5.77 -13.68 -18.07
CA ASP A 336 -4.41 -13.34 -17.70
C ASP A 336 -3.47 -13.52 -18.90
N VAL A 337 -3.53 -12.54 -19.81
CA VAL A 337 -2.83 -12.50 -21.10
C VAL A 337 -1.81 -11.37 -21.14
N PRO A 338 -0.80 -11.40 -22.04
CA PRO A 338 0.27 -10.40 -22.05
C PRO A 338 -0.22 -8.95 -22.22
N GLU A 339 -1.34 -8.76 -22.91
CA GLU A 339 -1.97 -7.46 -23.15
C GLU A 339 -2.58 -6.86 -21.87
N ALA A 340 -2.90 -7.68 -20.87
CA ALA A 340 -3.42 -7.22 -19.59
C ALA A 340 -2.33 -6.54 -18.73
N ILE A 341 -1.05 -6.79 -19.04
CA ILE A 341 0.09 -6.26 -18.28
C ILE A 341 0.33 -4.79 -18.62
N THR A 342 0.23 -3.94 -17.61
CA THR A 342 0.43 -2.48 -17.74
C THR A 342 1.77 -2.15 -18.39
N VAL A 343 1.76 -1.26 -19.39
CA VAL A 343 2.98 -0.78 -20.05
C VAL A 343 3.85 0.01 -19.06
N GLY A 344 5.17 -0.25 -19.06
CA GLY A 344 6.11 0.36 -18.11
C GLY A 344 6.19 -0.37 -16.77
N ALA A 345 5.27 -1.29 -16.47
CA ALA A 345 5.27 -2.04 -15.21
C ALA A 345 6.40 -3.07 -15.14
N ILE A 346 6.72 -3.69 -16.28
CA ILE A 346 7.86 -4.62 -16.41
C ILE A 346 9.17 -3.84 -16.27
N GLN A 347 9.27 -2.67 -16.93
CA GLN A 347 10.41 -1.78 -16.80
C GLN A 347 10.60 -1.31 -15.35
N GLN A 348 9.52 -0.98 -14.62
CA GLN A 348 9.57 -0.59 -13.22
C GLN A 348 10.12 -1.72 -12.34
N ALA A 349 9.58 -2.93 -12.46
CA ALA A 349 10.02 -4.08 -11.70
C ALA A 349 11.51 -4.39 -11.96
N GLY A 350 11.90 -4.41 -13.24
CA GLY A 350 13.29 -4.66 -13.65
C GLY A 350 14.30 -3.64 -13.11
N LEU A 351 14.01 -2.33 -13.23
CA LEU A 351 14.89 -1.28 -12.72
C LEU A 351 15.01 -1.31 -11.19
N ASN A 352 13.90 -1.56 -10.50
CA ASN A 352 13.89 -1.68 -9.05
C ASN A 352 14.65 -2.93 -8.58
N LEU A 353 14.47 -4.07 -9.25
CA LEU A 353 15.17 -5.31 -8.93
C LEU A 353 16.68 -5.17 -9.15
N LEU A 354 17.11 -4.54 -10.25
CA LEU A 354 18.53 -4.24 -10.48
C LEU A 354 19.13 -3.36 -9.38
N ASN A 355 18.43 -2.32 -8.96
CA ASN A 355 18.88 -1.45 -7.87
C ASN A 355 18.94 -2.21 -6.54
N LEU A 356 17.92 -3.02 -6.23
CA LEU A 356 17.88 -3.85 -5.03
C LEU A 356 19.02 -4.85 -5.00
N ILE A 357 19.25 -5.60 -6.08
CA ILE A 357 20.38 -6.54 -6.20
C ILE A 357 21.70 -5.79 -6.03
N HIS A 358 21.89 -4.67 -6.72
CA HIS A 358 23.10 -3.87 -6.59
C HIS A 358 23.37 -3.46 -5.14
N ASN A 359 22.37 -2.91 -4.45
CA ASN A 359 22.51 -2.49 -3.07
C ASN A 359 22.72 -3.66 -2.11
N ALA A 360 22.00 -4.76 -2.30
CA ALA A 360 22.09 -5.95 -1.46
C ALA A 360 23.48 -6.59 -1.57
N LEU A 361 24.01 -6.78 -2.79
CA LEU A 361 25.33 -7.38 -3.00
C LEU A 361 26.46 -6.52 -2.43
N ASN A 362 26.30 -5.20 -2.39
CA ASN A 362 27.27 -4.27 -1.79
C ASN A 362 27.05 -4.05 -0.28
N SER A 363 26.01 -4.61 0.31
CA SER A 363 25.74 -4.46 1.74
C SER A 363 26.71 -5.30 2.58
N PRO A 364 27.31 -4.74 3.65
CA PRO A 364 28.06 -5.53 4.64
C PRO A 364 27.23 -6.68 5.25
N ASP A 365 25.91 -6.46 5.40
CA ASP A 365 24.97 -7.41 5.99
C ASP A 365 24.81 -8.71 5.17
N MET A 366 25.12 -8.66 3.86
CA MET A 366 25.17 -9.82 2.98
C MET A 366 26.23 -10.84 3.43
N THR A 367 27.33 -10.34 4.00
CA THR A 367 28.49 -11.17 4.39
C THR A 367 28.55 -11.45 5.89
N SER A 368 27.83 -10.67 6.70
CA SER A 368 27.84 -10.74 8.17
C SER A 368 26.45 -11.02 8.72
N VAL A 369 25.87 -12.16 8.36
CA VAL A 369 24.48 -12.53 8.70
C VAL A 369 24.23 -12.49 10.22
N GLU A 370 25.21 -12.90 11.02
CA GLU A 370 25.10 -12.94 12.48
C GLU A 370 25.08 -11.54 13.12
N LYS A 371 25.50 -10.51 12.38
CA LYS A 371 25.54 -9.12 12.83
C LYS A 371 24.39 -8.28 12.29
N GLN A 372 23.50 -8.87 11.50
CA GLN A 372 22.36 -8.17 10.93
C GLN A 372 21.54 -7.52 12.03
N SER A 373 21.28 -6.22 11.88
CA SER A 373 20.51 -5.49 12.87
C SER A 373 19.09 -6.02 12.93
N LYS A 374 18.65 -6.47 14.11
CA LYS A 374 17.27 -6.85 14.37
C LYS A 374 16.42 -5.61 14.64
N LEU A 375 15.84 -5.03 13.61
CA LEU A 375 15.05 -3.81 13.68
C LEU A 375 13.63 -4.08 13.22
N GLN A 376 12.65 -3.59 13.96
CA GLN A 376 11.28 -3.52 13.48
C GLN A 376 11.07 -2.16 12.83
N LEU A 377 10.72 -2.18 11.54
CA LEU A 377 10.60 -0.98 10.72
C LEU A 377 9.17 -0.82 10.17
N VAL A 378 8.72 0.43 10.11
CA VAL A 378 7.56 0.88 9.35
C VAL A 378 8.07 1.34 7.99
N PHE A 379 7.41 0.90 6.91
CA PHE A 379 7.75 1.35 5.56
C PHE A 379 6.53 1.67 4.70
N PHE A 380 6.68 2.66 3.83
CA PHE A 380 5.75 2.96 2.74
C PHE A 380 6.44 3.84 1.71
N ASP A 381 5.93 3.89 0.48
CA ASP A 381 6.40 4.86 -0.51
C ASP A 381 5.66 6.20 -0.40
N PHE A 382 6.36 7.30 -0.69
CA PHE A 382 5.74 8.61 -0.84
C PHE A 382 5.50 8.91 -2.33
N MET A 383 4.29 8.62 -2.82
CA MET A 383 3.87 8.85 -4.22
C MET A 383 4.79 8.16 -5.26
N GLY A 384 5.41 7.06 -4.88
CA GLY A 384 6.46 6.38 -5.61
C GLY A 384 7.72 7.22 -5.86
N ILE A 385 7.99 8.26 -5.05
CA ILE A 385 9.21 9.10 -5.14
C ILE A 385 10.37 8.44 -4.42
N PHE A 386 10.16 8.08 -3.16
CA PHE A 386 11.14 7.45 -2.31
C PHE A 386 10.42 6.60 -1.28
N MET A 387 11.13 5.64 -0.69
CA MET A 387 10.66 4.88 0.46
C MET A 387 10.85 5.70 1.74
N VAL A 388 9.80 5.79 2.55
CA VAL A 388 9.88 6.24 3.94
C VAL A 388 10.09 4.99 4.80
N VAL A 389 11.19 4.95 5.56
CA VAL A 389 11.52 3.83 6.46
C VAL A 389 11.98 4.39 7.80
N TYR A 390 11.37 3.94 8.89
CA TYR A 390 11.74 4.35 10.24
C TYR A 390 11.39 3.27 11.26
N ARG A 391 11.99 3.35 12.45
CA ARG A 391 11.81 2.35 13.51
C ARG A 391 10.40 2.40 14.09
N ILE A 392 9.85 1.23 14.42
CA ILE A 392 8.56 1.13 15.11
C ILE A 392 8.57 1.90 16.43
N SER A 393 9.69 1.91 17.16
CA SER A 393 9.80 2.68 18.41
C SER A 393 9.64 4.19 18.20
N VAL A 394 10.10 4.71 17.06
CA VAL A 394 9.89 6.11 16.67
C VAL A 394 8.42 6.32 16.28
N ALA A 395 7.81 5.37 15.55
CA ALA A 395 6.39 5.38 15.24
C ALA A 395 5.53 5.48 16.51
N THR A 396 5.75 4.55 17.45
CA THR A 396 5.09 4.49 18.76
C THR A 396 5.26 5.79 19.54
N ALA A 397 6.49 6.32 19.61
CA ALA A 397 6.76 7.58 20.32
C ALA A 397 6.00 8.77 19.70
N ILE A 398 5.97 8.86 18.37
CA ILE A 398 5.18 9.88 17.65
C ILE A 398 3.69 9.69 17.92
N ASN A 399 3.17 8.46 17.81
CA ASN A 399 1.76 8.15 18.04
C ASN A 399 1.31 8.59 19.43
N PHE A 400 2.03 8.21 20.49
CA PHE A 400 1.72 8.62 21.86
C PHE A 400 1.87 10.11 22.09
N LEU A 401 2.90 10.74 21.52
CA LEU A 401 3.07 12.19 21.60
C LEU A 401 1.87 12.91 20.97
N ILE A 402 1.43 12.49 19.80
CA ILE A 402 0.27 13.08 19.10
C ILE A 402 -1.04 12.83 19.87
N LEU A 403 -1.22 11.65 20.48
CA LEU A 403 -2.36 11.40 21.36
C LEU A 403 -2.37 12.37 22.55
N ILE A 404 -1.23 12.54 23.24
CA ILE A 404 -1.11 13.46 24.38
C ILE A 404 -1.35 14.91 23.95
N LEU A 405 -0.70 15.37 22.87
CA LEU A 405 -0.87 16.73 22.37
C LEU A 405 -2.33 17.00 21.98
N SER A 406 -3.01 16.02 21.37
CA SER A 406 -4.43 16.14 21.03
C SER A 406 -5.30 16.31 22.27
N PHE A 407 -5.07 15.51 23.33
CA PHE A 407 -5.82 15.65 24.58
C PHE A 407 -5.53 16.99 25.28
N VAL A 408 -4.27 17.41 25.36
CA VAL A 408 -3.87 18.69 25.96
C VAL A 408 -4.54 19.86 25.23
N ASP A 409 -4.50 19.85 23.91
CA ASP A 409 -5.14 20.84 23.06
C ASP A 409 -6.67 20.90 23.27
N MET A 410 -7.33 19.75 23.38
CA MET A 410 -8.76 19.66 23.74
C MET A 410 -9.08 20.28 25.10
N LEU A 411 -8.28 19.96 26.12
CA LEU A 411 -8.45 20.49 27.48
C LEU A 411 -8.19 22.00 27.51
N TYR A 412 -7.20 22.48 26.77
CA TYR A 412 -6.88 23.89 26.63
C TYR A 412 -8.03 24.66 25.96
N ARG A 413 -8.56 24.17 24.83
CA ARG A 413 -9.74 24.77 24.17
C ARG A 413 -10.97 24.77 25.07
N ASN A 414 -11.21 23.68 25.81
CA ASN A 414 -12.29 23.64 26.78
C ASN A 414 -12.13 24.73 27.86
N ARG A 415 -10.92 24.91 28.39
CA ARG A 415 -10.62 25.97 29.37
C ARG A 415 -10.84 27.38 28.82
N ILE A 416 -10.47 27.64 27.57
CA ILE A 416 -10.67 28.96 26.93
C ILE A 416 -12.16 29.23 26.68
N SER A 417 -12.90 28.21 26.25
CA SER A 417 -14.33 28.34 25.91
C SER A 417 -15.22 28.73 27.10
N GLY A 418 -14.74 28.49 28.33
CA GLY A 418 -15.43 28.85 29.57
C GLY A 418 -16.65 27.98 29.90
N ILE A 419 -16.88 26.89 29.16
CA ILE A 419 -17.96 25.93 29.46
C ILE A 419 -17.50 24.85 30.45
N SER A 420 -18.45 24.30 31.22
CA SER A 420 -18.14 23.21 32.13
C SER A 420 -17.69 21.96 31.36
N LEU A 421 -16.72 21.22 31.92
CA LEU A 421 -16.23 19.98 31.29
C LEU A 421 -17.35 18.97 31.06
N LYS A 422 -18.33 18.88 31.97
CA LYS A 422 -19.51 18.01 31.82
C LYS A 422 -20.33 18.39 30.60
N THR A 423 -20.56 19.69 30.39
CA THR A 423 -21.26 20.19 29.20
C THR A 423 -20.49 19.86 27.93
N ARG A 424 -19.17 20.06 27.92
CA ARG A 424 -18.30 19.73 26.78
C ARG A 424 -18.37 18.26 26.42
N ILE A 425 -18.20 17.37 27.42
CA ILE A 425 -18.30 15.92 27.23
C ILE A 425 -19.65 15.55 26.62
N ASN A 426 -20.76 16.09 27.13
CA ASN A 426 -22.08 15.81 26.58
C ASN A 426 -22.23 16.25 25.12
N LEU A 427 -21.67 17.40 24.73
CA LEU A 427 -21.71 17.88 23.34
C LEU A 427 -20.87 17.00 22.42
N VAL A 428 -19.64 16.67 22.83
CA VAL A 428 -18.73 15.81 22.08
C VAL A 428 -19.31 14.40 21.93
N MET A 429 -19.91 13.82 22.99
CA MET A 429 -20.55 12.50 22.92
C MET A 429 -21.75 12.49 21.97
N LYS A 430 -22.57 13.55 21.95
CA LYS A 430 -23.66 13.68 20.97
C LYS A 430 -23.11 13.76 19.54
N ALA A 431 -22.08 14.57 19.32
CA ALA A 431 -21.46 14.69 18.00
C ALA A 431 -20.80 13.37 17.55
N ALA A 432 -20.15 12.64 18.47
CA ALA A 432 -19.59 11.32 18.21
C ALA A 432 -20.68 10.31 17.86
N ALA A 433 -21.81 10.32 18.55
CA ALA A 433 -22.96 9.48 18.22
C ALA A 433 -23.52 9.80 16.82
N VAL A 434 -23.53 11.07 16.41
CA VAL A 434 -23.93 11.46 15.04
C VAL A 434 -22.92 10.97 14.01
N HIS A 435 -21.61 11.09 14.25
CA HIS A 435 -20.57 10.57 13.35
C HIS A 435 -20.64 9.05 13.21
N ILE A 436 -20.81 8.32 14.31
CA ILE A 436 -20.95 6.86 14.29
C ILE A 436 -22.24 6.48 13.56
N GLY A 437 -23.36 7.16 13.86
CA GLY A 437 -24.64 6.93 13.20
C GLY A 437 -24.59 7.20 11.69
N SER A 438 -23.92 8.27 11.27
CA SER A 438 -23.76 8.62 9.86
C SER A 438 -22.86 7.61 9.12
N PHE A 439 -21.80 7.11 9.78
CA PHE A 439 -20.94 6.05 9.24
C PHE A 439 -21.69 4.71 9.10
N VAL A 440 -22.46 4.32 10.12
CA VAL A 440 -23.33 3.13 10.04
C VAL A 440 -24.36 3.30 8.93
N GLY A 441 -25.00 4.47 8.82
CA GLY A 441 -25.93 4.79 7.74
C GLY A 441 -25.29 4.69 6.35
N ALA A 442 -24.05 5.17 6.19
CA ALA A 442 -23.26 5.05 4.98
C ALA A 442 -22.96 3.59 4.60
N ILE A 443 -22.61 2.74 5.58
CA ILE A 443 -22.41 1.32 5.35
C ILE A 443 -23.73 0.65 4.93
N LEU A 444 -24.83 0.95 5.63
CA LEU A 444 -26.13 0.38 5.33
C LEU A 444 -26.62 0.75 3.91
N ILE A 445 -26.43 2.00 3.47
CA ILE A 445 -26.81 2.37 2.09
C ILE A 445 -25.95 1.62 1.05
N CYS A 446 -24.65 1.44 1.32
CA CYS A 446 -23.78 0.65 0.45
C CYS A 446 -24.22 -0.82 0.40
N ILE A 447 -24.61 -1.41 1.53
CA ILE A 447 -25.15 -2.78 1.60
C ILE A 447 -26.45 -2.87 0.79
N ILE A 448 -27.37 -1.92 0.96
CA ILE A 448 -28.64 -1.90 0.20
C ILE A 448 -28.37 -1.85 -1.30
N ILE A 449 -27.43 -1.00 -1.75
CA ILE A 449 -27.04 -0.90 -3.16
C ILE A 449 -26.41 -2.20 -3.64
N ALA A 450 -25.51 -2.80 -2.86
CA ALA A 450 -24.90 -4.08 -3.20
C ALA A 450 -25.93 -5.20 -3.33
N THR A 451 -26.85 -5.33 -2.37
CA THR A 451 -27.95 -6.30 -2.41
C THR A 451 -28.88 -6.05 -3.60
N PHE A 452 -29.18 -4.78 -3.91
CA PHE A 452 -29.97 -4.45 -5.09
C PHE A 452 -29.25 -4.88 -6.37
N LEU A 453 -27.97 -4.57 -6.53
CA LEU A 453 -27.19 -5.04 -7.68
C LEU A 453 -27.16 -6.57 -7.79
N ASP A 454 -27.05 -7.27 -6.66
CA ASP A 454 -27.08 -8.73 -6.62
C ASP A 454 -28.43 -9.30 -7.10
N LEU A 455 -29.55 -8.71 -6.65
CA LEU A 455 -30.90 -9.08 -7.11
C LEU A 455 -31.09 -8.95 -8.63
N PHE A 456 -30.31 -8.07 -9.29
CA PHE A 456 -30.34 -7.87 -10.75
C PHE A 456 -29.19 -8.56 -11.49
N ASN A 457 -28.45 -9.49 -10.85
CA ASN A 457 -27.26 -10.15 -11.41
C ASN A 457 -26.19 -9.15 -11.90
N ALA A 458 -26.10 -7.99 -11.25
CA ALA A 458 -25.14 -6.93 -11.51
C ALA A 458 -24.18 -6.74 -10.33
N ALA A 459 -24.09 -7.74 -9.43
CA ALA A 459 -23.14 -7.77 -8.33
C ALA A 459 -21.72 -7.52 -8.85
N MET A 460 -20.97 -6.68 -8.14
CA MET A 460 -19.59 -6.31 -8.50
C MET A 460 -19.44 -5.77 -9.95
N SER A 461 -20.50 -5.23 -10.57
CA SER A 461 -20.42 -4.62 -11.91
C SER A 461 -19.36 -3.50 -12.04
N TRP A 462 -19.05 -2.84 -10.93
CA TRP A 462 -17.95 -1.87 -10.83
C TRP A 462 -16.57 -2.50 -11.06
N TYR A 463 -16.38 -3.81 -10.93
CA TYR A 463 -15.11 -4.48 -11.21
C TYR A 463 -14.75 -4.42 -12.70
N ARG A 464 -15.77 -4.49 -13.59
CA ARG A 464 -15.62 -4.27 -15.04
C ARG A 464 -15.42 -2.78 -15.38
N SER A 465 -16.00 -1.88 -14.59
CA SER A 465 -15.97 -0.44 -14.84
C SER A 465 -15.71 0.30 -13.53
N PRO A 466 -14.43 0.41 -13.11
CA PRO A 466 -14.05 0.87 -11.76
C PRO A 466 -14.61 2.24 -11.38
N TYR A 467 -14.82 3.13 -12.35
CA TYR A 467 -15.39 4.46 -12.11
C TYR A 467 -16.82 4.43 -11.55
N LEU A 468 -17.57 3.34 -11.76
CA LEU A 468 -18.91 3.17 -11.17
C LEU A 468 -18.89 3.13 -9.64
N ILE A 469 -17.76 2.73 -9.04
CA ILE A 469 -17.62 2.68 -7.58
C ILE A 469 -17.86 4.05 -6.94
N ALA A 470 -17.46 5.12 -7.63
CA ALA A 470 -17.62 6.50 -7.17
C ALA A 470 -19.09 6.89 -7.10
N GLY A 471 -19.88 6.58 -8.13
CA GLY A 471 -21.31 6.88 -8.15
C GLY A 471 -22.12 5.96 -7.22
N LEU A 472 -21.91 4.65 -7.32
CA LEU A 472 -22.67 3.64 -6.58
C LEU A 472 -22.44 3.77 -5.08
N TYR A 473 -21.19 3.84 -4.64
CA TYR A 473 -20.86 3.78 -3.22
C TYR A 473 -20.35 5.12 -2.69
N GLY A 474 -19.49 5.83 -3.43
CA GLY A 474 -18.93 7.11 -2.97
C GLY A 474 -19.98 8.20 -2.79
N CYS A 475 -20.75 8.52 -3.83
CA CYS A 475 -21.79 9.54 -3.79
C CYS A 475 -22.92 9.15 -2.83
N SER A 476 -23.35 7.89 -2.84
CA SER A 476 -24.43 7.39 -1.97
C SER A 476 -24.07 7.44 -0.49
N SER A 477 -22.87 6.98 -0.13
CA SER A 477 -22.37 7.07 1.26
C SER A 477 -22.22 8.53 1.70
N THR A 478 -21.67 9.40 0.84
CA THR A 478 -21.54 10.84 1.12
C THR A 478 -22.91 11.49 1.32
N ALA A 479 -23.89 11.18 0.48
CA ALA A 479 -25.25 11.67 0.61
C ALA A 479 -25.90 11.20 1.92
N ALA A 480 -25.71 9.94 2.31
CA ALA A 480 -26.17 9.44 3.60
C ALA A 480 -25.53 10.20 4.77
N ILE A 481 -24.21 10.41 4.73
CA ILE A 481 -23.49 11.16 5.77
C ILE A 481 -24.06 12.58 5.90
N ILE A 482 -24.20 13.30 4.78
CA ILE A 482 -24.78 14.65 4.75
C ILE A 482 -26.20 14.65 5.32
N TYR A 483 -27.03 13.68 4.93
CA TYR A 483 -28.40 13.56 5.42
C TYR A 483 -28.45 13.37 6.94
N PHE A 484 -27.68 12.42 7.48
CA PHE A 484 -27.62 12.18 8.93
C PHE A 484 -27.15 13.41 9.71
N HIS A 485 -26.12 14.11 9.23
CA HIS A 485 -25.67 15.35 9.86
C HIS A 485 -26.73 16.45 9.77
N SER A 486 -27.46 16.57 8.65
CA SER A 486 -28.52 17.57 8.48
C SER A 486 -29.67 17.39 9.48
N LEU A 487 -29.99 16.15 9.88
CA LEU A 487 -31.00 15.86 10.90
C LEU A 487 -30.58 16.34 12.30
N ALA A 488 -29.27 16.41 12.55
CA ALA A 488 -28.71 16.89 13.81
C ALA A 488 -28.59 18.42 13.88
N VAL A 489 -28.72 19.14 12.75
CA VAL A 489 -28.62 20.60 12.70
C VAL A 489 -29.89 21.26 13.24
N ARG A 490 -29.72 22.17 14.19
CA ARG A 490 -30.80 23.03 14.70
C ARG A 490 -30.83 24.35 13.94
N LYS A 491 -32.02 24.77 13.48
CA LYS A 491 -32.17 25.90 12.53
C LYS A 491 -32.02 27.30 13.17
N ASP A 492 -32.13 27.42 14.48
CA ASP A 492 -32.17 28.73 15.16
C ASP A 492 -31.21 28.77 16.36
N GLU A 493 -29.94 29.08 16.08
CA GLU A 493 -28.89 29.13 17.10
C GLU A 493 -27.96 30.34 16.93
N SER A 494 -27.53 30.91 18.08
CA SER A 494 -26.57 32.01 18.11
C SER A 494 -25.21 31.60 17.51
N LEU A 495 -24.44 32.59 17.03
CA LEU A 495 -23.12 32.36 16.43
C LEU A 495 -22.18 31.60 17.38
N ARG A 496 -22.24 31.89 18.68
CA ARG A 496 -21.46 31.21 19.71
C ARG A 496 -21.85 29.73 19.86
N THR A 497 -23.14 29.42 19.78
CA THR A 497 -23.61 28.04 19.83
C THR A 497 -23.20 27.26 18.58
N LYS A 498 -23.25 27.89 17.40
CA LYS A 498 -22.73 27.32 16.15
C LYS A 498 -21.24 27.00 16.22
N TRP A 499 -20.42 27.93 16.75
CA TRP A 499 -18.99 27.70 16.96
C TRP A 499 -18.73 26.55 17.94
N LEU A 500 -19.44 26.53 19.07
CA LEU A 500 -19.28 25.48 20.08
C LEU A 500 -19.67 24.10 19.55
N GLN A 501 -20.70 24.04 18.70
CA GLN A 501 -21.09 22.82 18.00
C GLN A 501 -20.01 22.37 17.03
N GLU A 502 -19.56 23.24 16.13
CA GLU A 502 -18.49 22.93 15.17
C GLU A 502 -17.24 22.40 15.88
N ASP A 503 -16.82 23.05 16.97
CA ASP A 503 -15.68 22.65 17.79
C ASP A 503 -15.89 21.29 18.48
N ALA A 504 -17.10 21.00 18.94
CA ALA A 504 -17.44 19.68 19.50
C ALA A 504 -17.48 18.57 18.43
N TYR A 505 -17.98 18.86 17.22
CA TYR A 505 -17.97 17.92 16.10
C TYR A 505 -16.56 17.61 15.61
N PHE A 506 -15.68 18.60 15.62
CA PHE A 506 -14.28 18.42 15.31
C PHE A 506 -13.57 17.52 16.35
N ASP A 507 -13.75 17.83 17.64
CA ASP A 507 -13.19 17.03 18.73
C ASP A 507 -13.73 15.59 18.70
N ALA A 508 -15.01 15.39 18.38
CA ALA A 508 -15.60 14.08 18.24
C ALA A 508 -14.97 13.27 17.10
N ALA A 509 -14.80 13.87 15.91
CA ALA A 509 -14.14 13.21 14.78
C ALA A 509 -12.69 12.84 15.13
N ARG A 510 -11.96 13.75 15.79
CA ARG A 510 -10.59 13.48 16.24
C ARG A 510 -10.54 12.36 17.27
N LEU A 511 -11.45 12.32 18.24
CA LEU A 511 -11.51 11.24 19.24
C LEU A 511 -11.74 9.87 18.61
N VAL A 512 -12.58 9.77 17.57
CA VAL A 512 -12.77 8.53 16.82
C VAL A 512 -11.44 8.05 16.23
N TRP A 513 -10.70 8.93 15.55
CA TRP A 513 -9.39 8.59 15.00
C TRP A 513 -8.32 8.31 16.06
N MET A 514 -8.35 9.00 17.20
CA MET A 514 -7.47 8.70 18.33
C MET A 514 -7.75 7.32 18.93
N MET A 515 -9.01 6.90 18.96
CA MET A 515 -9.41 5.56 19.43
C MET A 515 -8.88 4.48 18.47
N PHE A 516 -9.01 4.68 17.16
CA PHE A 516 -8.43 3.78 16.16
C PHE A 516 -6.89 3.75 16.26
N LEU A 517 -6.24 4.91 16.40
CA LEU A 517 -4.79 4.98 16.58
C LEU A 517 -4.33 4.20 17.81
N LEU A 518 -5.01 4.36 18.94
CA LEU A 518 -4.73 3.62 20.17
C LEU A 518 -4.96 2.12 19.98
N LEU A 519 -6.05 1.72 19.30
CA LEU A 519 -6.33 0.32 19.01
C LEU A 519 -5.22 -0.31 18.18
N LEU A 520 -4.81 0.34 17.09
CA LEU A 520 -3.73 -0.15 16.21
C LEU A 520 -2.40 -0.29 16.97
N GLU A 521 -2.09 0.66 17.86
CA GLU A 521 -0.90 0.60 18.71
C GLU A 521 -0.97 -0.56 19.72
N LEU A 522 -2.13 -0.77 20.35
CA LEU A 522 -2.35 -1.88 21.29
C LEU A 522 -2.25 -3.25 20.61
N THR A 523 -2.71 -3.36 19.36
CA THR A 523 -2.56 -4.56 18.53
C THR A 523 -1.19 -4.69 17.86
N ARG A 524 -0.29 -3.71 18.05
CA ARG A 524 1.06 -3.64 17.44
C ARG A 524 1.04 -3.74 15.91
N LEU A 525 0.06 -3.08 15.27
CA LEU A 525 -0.01 -2.98 13.82
C LEU A 525 0.84 -1.80 13.34
N ASN A 526 1.70 -2.06 12.35
CA ASN A 526 2.65 -1.08 11.83
C ASN A 526 1.98 0.00 10.96
N SER A 527 0.75 -0.25 10.51
CA SER A 527 -0.12 0.66 9.76
C SER A 527 -0.70 1.83 10.59
N SER A 528 -0.38 1.92 11.88
CA SER A 528 -0.83 2.99 12.79
C SER A 528 -0.51 4.41 12.29
N PHE A 529 0.52 4.57 11.46
CA PHE A 529 0.89 5.87 10.86
C PHE A 529 -0.25 6.52 10.07
N ILE A 530 -1.15 5.73 9.48
CA ILE A 530 -2.33 6.25 8.77
C ILE A 530 -3.20 7.00 9.76
N CYS A 531 -3.69 6.33 10.80
CA CYS A 531 -4.49 6.97 11.84
C CYS A 531 -3.74 8.12 12.53
N CYS A 532 -2.42 8.00 12.68
CA CYS A 532 -1.59 9.11 13.20
C CYS A 532 -1.70 10.35 12.31
N ALA A 533 -1.65 10.23 10.98
CA ALA A 533 -1.83 11.36 10.08
C ALA A 533 -3.22 12.02 10.26
N TRP A 534 -4.27 11.20 10.40
CA TRP A 534 -5.65 11.67 10.64
C TRP A 534 -5.84 12.38 11.99
N VAL A 535 -4.94 12.19 12.96
CA VAL A 535 -4.96 12.91 14.25
C VAL A 535 -3.99 14.09 14.26
N LEU A 536 -2.81 13.93 13.66
CA LEU A 536 -1.73 14.91 13.63
C LEU A 536 -2.16 16.20 12.93
N PHE A 537 -2.60 16.11 11.66
CA PHE A 537 -2.89 17.30 10.87
C PHE A 537 -4.04 18.13 11.47
N PRO A 538 -5.16 17.53 11.92
CA PRO A 538 -6.20 18.29 12.63
C PRO A 538 -5.68 18.97 13.90
N THR A 539 -4.83 18.28 14.68
CA THR A 539 -4.25 18.82 15.92
C THR A 539 -3.30 20.00 15.65
N VAL A 540 -2.47 19.91 14.63
CA VAL A 540 -1.55 20.99 14.24
C VAL A 540 -2.33 22.18 13.67
N ILE A 541 -3.25 21.95 12.73
CA ILE A 541 -3.99 23.02 12.04
C ILE A 541 -4.92 23.76 13.00
N ARG A 542 -5.76 23.06 13.76
CA ARG A 542 -6.75 23.69 14.65
C ARG A 542 -6.16 24.07 16.01
N GLY A 543 -5.18 23.31 16.50
CA GLY A 543 -4.54 23.57 17.80
C GLY A 543 -3.44 24.62 17.72
N LEU A 544 -2.38 24.37 16.96
CA LEU A 544 -1.21 25.26 16.93
C LEU A 544 -1.45 26.50 16.03
N TYR A 545 -1.91 26.30 14.80
CA TYR A 545 -2.10 27.42 13.85
C TYR A 545 -3.37 28.24 14.12
N GLY A 546 -4.48 27.60 14.52
CA GLY A 546 -5.72 28.30 14.88
C GLY A 546 -5.52 29.33 16.01
N ASN A 547 -4.65 29.03 16.97
CA ASN A 547 -4.29 29.95 18.05
C ASN A 547 -3.33 31.06 17.57
N MET A 548 -2.41 30.78 16.64
CA MET A 548 -1.51 31.81 16.06
C MET A 548 -2.26 32.87 15.24
N PHE A 549 -3.24 32.51 14.42
CA PHE A 549 -4.03 33.50 13.68
C PHE A 549 -4.95 34.34 14.57
N SER A 550 -5.35 33.80 15.74
CA SER A 550 -6.06 34.58 16.76
C SER A 550 -5.16 35.63 17.45
N LEU A 551 -3.83 35.44 17.39
CA LEU A 551 -2.81 36.35 17.92
C LEU A 551 -2.36 37.41 16.90
N VAL A 552 -2.43 37.14 15.59
CA VAL A 552 -2.03 38.10 14.53
C VAL A 552 -3.17 39.05 14.15
N GLY A 553 -4.43 38.69 14.43
CA GLY A 553 -5.59 39.58 14.29
C GLY A 553 -5.87 40.47 15.51
N SER A 554 -4.87 40.75 16.35
CA SER A 554 -4.99 41.66 17.50
C SER A 554 -4.55 43.07 17.18
#